data_AF-A0A2P7UL54-F1
#
_entry.id   AF-A0A2P7UL54-F1
#
_cell.length_a   1.000
_cell.length_b   1.000
_cell.length_c   1.000
_cell.angle_alpha   90.00
_cell.angle_beta   90.00
_cell.angle_gamma   90.00
#
_symmetry.space_group_name_H-M   'P 1'
#
loop_
_entity.id
_entity.type
_entity.pdbx_description
1 polymer ?
#
loop_
_entity_poly.entity_id
_entity_poly.type
_entity_poly.pdbx_seq_one_letter_code
_entity_poly.pdbx_strand_id
1 'polypeptide(L)'
;MKRGPLLGIFAVVVVAGVLSIPMEVGPAPDTRLILEHTNKTYISPPCYEQANKTNNLAEADIQKAQELNYQPESSCTANSLAPVKQPIASILAQNLGIKQSQWDW
;
A
#
# COMPACT_ATOMS: atom_id res chain seq x y z
N MET A 1 13.43 -32.48 34.48
CA MET A 1 12.87 -31.16 34.08
C MET A 1 12.34 -31.26 32.66
N LYS A 2 11.04 -31.03 32.45
CA LYS A 2 10.38 -31.19 31.13
C LYS A 2 10.85 -30.05 30.21
N ARG A 3 11.76 -30.35 29.26
CA ARG A 3 12.33 -29.36 28.32
C ARG A 3 11.35 -28.96 27.20
N GLY A 4 10.32 -29.77 26.96
CA GLY A 4 9.26 -29.53 25.96
C GLY A 4 8.56 -28.17 26.05
N PRO A 5 8.00 -27.76 27.20
CA PRO A 5 7.33 -26.46 27.31
C PRO A 5 8.27 -25.26 27.10
N LEU A 6 9.55 -25.37 27.49
CA LEU A 6 10.53 -24.30 27.29
C LEU A 6 10.87 -24.10 25.81
N LEU A 7 11.01 -25.19 25.05
CA LEU A 7 11.21 -25.13 23.59
C LEU A 7 10.01 -24.53 22.86
N GLY A 8 8.80 -24.88 23.29
CA GLY A 8 7.57 -24.31 22.73
C GLY A 8 7.46 -22.80 22.97
N ILE A 9 7.71 -22.34 24.20
CA ILE A 9 7.70 -20.90 24.53
C ILE A 9 8.75 -20.16 23.71
N PHE A 10 9.96 -20.72 23.58
CA PHE A 10 11.03 -20.12 22.78
C PHE A 10 10.62 -19.97 21.31
N ALA A 11 10.03 -21.01 20.70
CA ALA A 11 9.54 -20.94 19.32
C ALA A 11 8.47 -19.85 19.13
N VAL A 12 7.52 -19.74 20.06
CA VAL A 12 6.47 -18.70 20.01
C VAL A 12 7.08 -17.30 20.08
N VAL A 13 8.05 -17.07 20.97
CA VAL A 13 8.73 -15.78 21.10
C VAL A 13 9.48 -15.42 19.81
N VAL A 14 10.18 -16.37 19.21
CA VAL A 14 10.90 -16.14 17.94
C VAL A 14 9.92 -15.75 16.82
N VAL A 15 8.81 -16.48 16.68
CA VAL A 15 7.80 -16.19 15.66
C VAL A 15 7.17 -14.81 15.89
N ALA A 16 6.81 -14.49 17.14
CA ALA A 16 6.26 -13.18 17.49
C ALA A 16 7.26 -12.05 17.20
N GLY A 17 8.55 -12.29 17.45
CA GLY A 17 9.64 -11.37 17.13
C GLY A 17 9.74 -11.10 15.63
N VAL A 18 9.75 -12.15 14.79
CA VAL A 18 9.79 -12.02 13.33
C VAL A 18 8.57 -11.26 12.81
N LEU A 19 7.37 -11.62 13.27
CA LEU A 19 6.12 -10.99 12.84
C LEU A 19 6.03 -9.48 13.20
N SER A 20 6.85 -9.03 14.15
CA SER A 20 6.91 -7.64 14.61
C SER A 20 7.92 -6.79 13.84
N ILE A 21 8.76 -7.37 12.97
CA ILE A 21 9.75 -6.62 12.19
C ILE A 21 9.02 -5.68 11.21
N PRO A 22 9.30 -4.36 11.24
CA PRO A 22 8.69 -3.41 10.32
C PRO A 22 9.33 -3.54 8.93
N MET A 23 8.50 -3.61 7.90
CA MET A 23 8.91 -3.59 6.50
C MET A 23 8.28 -2.39 5.79
N GLU A 24 9.01 -1.80 4.86
CA GLU A 24 8.46 -0.79 3.96
C GLU A 24 7.61 -1.46 2.89
N VAL A 25 6.36 -1.01 2.78
CA VAL A 25 5.39 -1.47 1.80
C VAL A 25 4.80 -0.28 1.07
N GLY A 26 4.59 -0.43 -0.23
CA GLY A 26 3.88 0.54 -1.06
C GLY A 26 2.48 0.04 -1.45
N PRO A 27 1.72 0.85 -2.19
CA PRO A 27 0.46 0.43 -2.81
C PRO A 27 0.65 -0.83 -3.67
N ALA A 28 -0.34 -1.73 -3.64
CA ALA A 28 -0.35 -2.91 -4.50
C ALA A 28 -0.49 -2.51 -5.98
N PRO A 29 0.00 -3.32 -6.94
CA PRO A 29 -0.04 -2.96 -8.37
C PRO A 29 -1.43 -2.65 -8.93
N ASP A 30 -2.47 -3.23 -8.33
CA ASP A 30 -3.89 -3.06 -8.65
C ASP A 30 -4.57 -1.91 -7.87
N THR A 31 -3.80 -1.13 -7.10
CA THR A 31 -4.32 0.03 -6.37
C THR A 31 -4.98 1.01 -7.34
N ARG A 32 -6.28 1.26 -7.14
CA ARG A 32 -7.10 2.11 -7.99
C ARG A 32 -6.57 3.55 -8.02
N LEU A 33 -6.45 4.12 -9.21
CA LEU A 33 -6.07 5.51 -9.46
C LEU A 33 -6.96 6.12 -10.54
N ILE A 34 -6.87 7.44 -10.67
CA ILE A 34 -7.52 8.21 -11.72
C ILE A 34 -6.42 8.81 -12.59
N LEU A 35 -6.37 8.45 -13.86
CA LEU A 35 -5.46 9.03 -14.84
C LEU A 35 -6.05 10.34 -15.38
N GLU A 36 -5.21 11.36 -15.52
CA GLU A 36 -5.52 12.63 -16.18
C GLU A 36 -4.63 12.73 -17.42
N HIS A 37 -5.23 12.52 -18.59
CA HIS A 37 -4.48 12.32 -19.83
C HIS A 37 -3.99 13.64 -20.47
N THR A 38 -4.57 14.79 -20.10
CA THR A 38 -4.16 16.09 -20.67
C THR A 38 -2.76 16.50 -20.19
N ASN A 39 -2.53 16.41 -18.88
CA ASN A 39 -1.27 16.74 -18.22
C ASN A 39 -0.36 15.52 -18.03
N LYS A 40 -0.86 14.31 -18.37
CA LYS A 40 -0.15 13.03 -18.19
C LYS A 40 0.21 12.79 -16.73
N THR A 41 -0.77 13.01 -15.86
CA THR A 41 -0.64 12.80 -14.42
C THR A 41 -1.61 11.73 -13.93
N TYR A 42 -1.37 11.23 -12.72
CA TYR A 42 -2.32 10.38 -12.01
C TYR A 42 -2.72 11.02 -10.68
N ILE A 43 -3.91 10.66 -10.22
CA ILE A 43 -4.55 11.21 -9.03
C ILE A 43 -5.00 10.03 -8.17
N SER A 44 -4.59 10.03 -6.90
CA SER A 44 -5.16 9.10 -5.91
C SER A 44 -6.57 9.57 -5.54
N PRO A 45 -7.56 8.68 -5.43
CA PRO A 45 -8.94 9.02 -5.05
C PRO A 45 -9.12 9.98 -3.85
N PRO A 46 -8.40 9.85 -2.72
CA PRO A 46 -8.52 10.83 -1.63
C PRO A 46 -8.12 12.26 -2.01
N CYS A 47 -7.36 12.45 -3.08
CA CYS A 47 -6.90 13.75 -3.57
C CYS A 47 -7.73 14.29 -4.74
N TYR A 48 -8.77 13.57 -5.18
CA TYR A 48 -9.50 13.90 -6.40
C TYR A 48 -10.10 15.30 -6.38
N GLU A 49 -10.76 15.69 -5.30
CA GLU A 49 -11.46 16.98 -5.23
C GLU A 49 -10.52 18.19 -5.35
N GLN A 50 -9.32 18.10 -4.78
CA GLN A 50 -8.32 19.16 -4.78
C GLN A 50 -7.36 19.13 -5.98
N ALA A 51 -7.41 18.07 -6.80
CA ALA A 51 -6.55 17.93 -7.97
C ALA A 51 -6.90 18.93 -9.06
N ASN A 52 -5.87 19.49 -9.71
CA ASN A 52 -6.01 20.26 -10.94
C ASN A 52 -6.20 19.30 -12.12
N LYS A 53 -7.47 19.05 -12.47
CA LYS A 53 -7.89 18.03 -13.43
C LYS A 53 -8.73 18.61 -14.56
N THR A 54 -8.62 17.99 -15.74
CA THR A 54 -9.50 18.27 -16.87
C THR A 54 -10.61 17.21 -16.97
N ASN A 55 -11.40 17.23 -18.04
CA ASN A 55 -12.41 16.19 -18.31
C ASN A 55 -11.83 14.97 -19.06
N ASN A 56 -10.51 14.90 -19.27
CA ASN A 56 -9.85 13.78 -19.94
C ASN A 56 -9.35 12.75 -18.90
N LEU A 57 -10.30 12.14 -18.20
CA LEU A 57 -10.07 11.25 -17.05
C LEU A 57 -10.38 9.80 -17.38
N ALA A 58 -9.62 8.88 -16.78
CA ALA A 58 -9.91 7.44 -16.82
C ALA A 58 -9.56 6.79 -15.48
N GLU A 59 -10.32 5.79 -15.05
CA GLU A 59 -9.90 4.93 -13.93
C GLU A 59 -8.89 3.90 -14.42
N ALA A 60 -7.86 3.65 -13.62
CA ALA A 60 -6.84 2.64 -13.87
C ALA A 60 -6.22 2.19 -12.54
N ASP A 61 -5.16 1.39 -12.59
CA ASP A 61 -4.36 1.02 -11.44
C ASP A 61 -2.98 1.71 -11.45
N ILE A 62 -2.24 1.57 -10.35
CA ILE A 62 -0.89 2.14 -10.25
C ILE A 62 0.07 1.52 -11.26
N GLN A 63 -0.09 0.24 -11.59
CA GLN A 63 0.69 -0.42 -12.62
C GLN A 63 0.53 0.31 -13.96
N LYS A 64 -0.70 0.68 -14.33
CA LYS A 64 -0.98 1.38 -15.58
C LYS A 64 -0.39 2.79 -15.61
N ALA A 65 -0.48 3.52 -14.50
CA ALA A 65 0.15 4.83 -14.37
C ALA A 65 1.68 4.77 -14.58
N GLN A 66 2.32 3.73 -14.02
CA GLN A 66 3.76 3.46 -14.18
C GLN A 66 4.12 3.10 -15.62
N GLU A 67 3.35 2.22 -16.28
CA GLU A 67 3.55 1.87 -17.70
C GLU A 67 3.49 3.09 -18.61
N LEU A 68 2.57 4.02 -18.32
CA LEU A 68 2.38 5.25 -19.08
C LEU A 68 3.40 6.35 -18.71
N ASN A 69 4.24 6.12 -17.70
CA ASN A 69 5.19 7.09 -17.13
C ASN A 69 4.51 8.39 -16.67
N TYR A 70 3.27 8.28 -16.18
CA TYR A 70 2.54 9.43 -15.65
C TYR A 70 3.12 9.81 -14.29
N GLN A 71 3.11 11.11 -14.00
CA GLN A 71 3.61 11.64 -12.72
C GLN A 71 2.45 11.88 -11.75
N PRO A 72 2.69 11.89 -10.43
CA PRO A 72 1.65 12.29 -9.50
C PRO A 72 1.22 13.73 -9.80
N GLU A 73 -0.09 13.97 -9.84
CA GLU A 73 -0.64 15.29 -10.16
C GLU A 73 -0.19 16.38 -9.18
N SER A 74 -0.04 16.02 -7.90
CA SER A 74 0.35 16.94 -6.83
C SER A 74 1.05 16.21 -5.69
N SER A 75 1.54 16.99 -4.72
CA SER A 75 2.09 16.45 -3.47
C SER A 75 1.07 15.64 -2.68
N CYS A 76 -0.23 15.93 -2.78
CA CYS A 76 -1.27 15.12 -2.16
C CYS A 76 -1.22 13.68 -2.70
N THR A 77 -1.25 13.54 -4.02
CA THR A 77 -1.20 12.21 -4.66
C THR A 77 0.10 11.49 -4.32
N ALA A 78 1.25 12.17 -4.42
CA ALA A 78 2.54 11.60 -4.06
C ALA A 78 2.60 11.11 -2.60
N ASN A 79 2.09 11.91 -1.67
CA ASN A 79 2.12 11.58 -0.24
C ASN A 79 1.15 10.45 0.12
N SER A 80 -0.04 10.41 -0.50
CA SER A 80 -1.02 9.35 -0.24
C SER A 80 -0.54 7.96 -0.70
N LEU A 81 0.35 7.92 -1.68
CA LEU A 81 0.94 6.70 -2.25
C LEU A 81 2.35 6.41 -1.72
N ALA A 82 2.84 7.22 -0.77
CA ALA A 82 4.17 7.04 -0.21
C ALA A 82 4.27 5.70 0.56
N PRO A 83 5.39 4.97 0.44
CA PRO A 83 5.59 3.75 1.20
C PRO A 83 5.47 3.98 2.71
N VAL A 84 4.88 3.02 3.42
CA VAL A 84 4.74 3.04 4.88
C VAL A 84 5.41 1.84 5.52
N LYS A 85 5.79 1.99 6.79
CA LYS A 85 6.33 0.87 7.58
C LYS A 85 5.19 0.12 8.27
N GLN A 86 5.08 -1.17 8.00
CA GLN A 86 4.11 -2.04 8.65
C GLN A 86 4.78 -3.34 9.14
N PRO A 87 4.37 -3.89 10.30
CA PRO A 87 4.84 -5.19 10.74
C PRO A 87 4.46 -6.29 9.74
N ILE A 88 5.29 -7.32 9.59
CA ILE A 88 5.00 -8.49 8.74
C ILE A 88 3.62 -9.08 9.04
N ALA A 89 3.21 -9.12 10.31
CA ALA A 89 1.87 -9.56 10.69
C ALA A 89 0.75 -8.76 10.01
N SER A 90 0.89 -7.43 9.89
CA SER A 90 -0.10 -6.56 9.25
C SER A 90 -0.17 -6.80 7.74
N ILE A 91 0.99 -7.00 7.11
CA ILE A 91 1.07 -7.29 5.67
C ILE A 91 0.39 -8.61 5.35
N LEU A 92 0.68 -9.66 6.14
CA LEU A 92 0.01 -10.95 6.02
C LEU A 92 -1.50 -10.84 6.24
N ALA A 93 -1.94 -10.08 7.24
CA ALA A 93 -3.36 -9.87 7.50
C ALA A 93 -4.06 -9.14 6.34
N GLN A 94 -3.39 -8.20 5.67
CA GLN A 94 -3.91 -7.54 4.47
C GLN A 94 -4.01 -8.50 3.28
N ASN A 95 -2.96 -9.27 3.00
CA ASN A 95 -2.97 -10.24 1.90
C ASN A 95 -4.01 -11.36 2.08
N LEU A 96 -4.39 -11.66 3.32
CA LEU A 96 -5.44 -12.64 3.65
C LEU A 96 -6.85 -12.03 3.69
N GLY A 97 -7.01 -10.73 3.44
CA GLY A 97 -8.30 -10.03 3.51
C GLY A 97 -8.84 -9.85 4.94
N ILE A 98 -8.00 -10.06 5.96
CA ILE A 98 -8.39 -9.91 7.38
C ILE A 98 -8.37 -8.43 7.80
N LYS A 99 -7.47 -7.64 7.20
CA LYS A 99 -7.29 -6.21 7.47
C LYS A 99 -7.29 -5.44 6.16
N GLN A 100 -7.97 -4.30 6.10
CA GLN A 100 -7.91 -3.47 4.90
C GLN A 100 -6.57 -2.73 4.76
N SER A 101 -6.14 -2.56 3.51
CA SER A 101 -5.02 -1.70 3.16
C SER A 101 -5.43 -0.24 3.33
N GLN A 102 -4.47 0.66 3.58
CA GLN A 102 -4.75 2.09 3.55
C GLN A 102 -5.02 2.61 2.13
N TRP A 103 -4.67 1.80 1.12
CA TRP A 103 -4.89 2.08 -0.29
C TRP A 103 -6.14 1.37 -0.85
N ASP A 104 -7.01 0.88 0.02
CA ASP A 104 -8.29 0.25 -0.34
C ASP A 104 -9.39 1.33 -0.32
N TRP A 105 -9.71 1.89 -1.49
CA TRP A 105 -10.64 3.01 -1.69
C TRP A 105 -11.48 2.91 -2.97
#